data_AF-A0A6C0D648-F1
#
_entry.id   AF-A0A6C0D648-F1
#
_cell.length_a   1.000
_cell.length_b   1.000
_cell.length_c   1.000
_cell.angle_alpha   90.00
_cell.angle_beta   90.00
_cell.angle_gamma   90.00
#
_symmetry.space_group_name_H-M   'P 1'
#
loop_
_entity.id
_entity.type
_entity.pdbx_description
1 polymer ?
#
loop_
_entity_poly.entity_id
_entity_poly.type
_entity_poly.pdbx_seq_one_letter_code
_entity_poly.pdbx_strand_id
1 'polypeptide(L)'
;MSGGSNLGGGPFDGFSPMQTINNVRSSEQVMSRRVLRNGWNTGYATGSVNGKSRVVTPFRAVNNLGDFLERKNYVCGGPNQVNASYPGWKSRIGSIISQCDGTGVPSSTCNVKFVADSSDYIKYRKLKSANHLYNDLKNGGDQSNASYVDVMRARR
;
A
#
# COMPACT_ATOMS: atom_id res chain seq x y z
N MET A 1 -25.82 8.26 -11.09
CA MET A 1 -24.85 7.67 -10.15
C MET A 1 -23.73 7.08 -10.98
N SER A 2 -22.58 7.75 -11.03
CA SER A 2 -21.43 7.33 -11.84
C SER A 2 -20.93 5.98 -11.35
N GLY A 3 -21.00 4.95 -12.20
CA GLY A 3 -20.51 3.62 -11.89
C GLY A 3 -19.03 3.68 -11.53
N GLY A 4 -18.71 3.28 -10.29
CA GLY A 4 -17.33 3.09 -9.86
C GLY A 4 -16.64 2.11 -10.81
N SER A 5 -15.41 2.43 -11.20
CA SER A 5 -14.56 1.59 -12.02
C SER A 5 -14.56 0.16 -11.48
N ASN A 6 -15.19 -0.77 -12.20
CA ASN A 6 -15.30 -2.17 -11.80
C ASN A 6 -13.90 -2.80 -11.80
N LEU A 7 -13.27 -2.85 -10.62
CA LEU A 7 -11.93 -3.38 -10.42
C LEU A 7 -11.91 -4.92 -10.31
N GLY A 8 -12.75 -5.66 -11.06
CA GLY A 8 -12.54 -7.11 -11.22
C GLY A 8 -13.69 -8.04 -10.81
N GLY A 9 -14.93 -7.55 -10.78
CA GLY A 9 -16.12 -8.39 -10.96
C GLY A 9 -17.16 -8.36 -9.85
N GLY A 10 -16.82 -7.95 -8.62
CA GLY A 10 -17.78 -7.91 -7.51
C GLY A 10 -18.78 -6.74 -7.61
N PRO A 11 -19.89 -6.77 -6.83
CA PRO A 11 -20.88 -5.69 -6.82
C PRO A 11 -20.31 -4.33 -6.33
N PHE A 12 -19.19 -4.36 -5.60
CA PHE A 12 -18.46 -3.19 -5.10
C PHE A 12 -16.98 -3.54 -4.85
N ASP A 13 -16.13 -2.51 -4.74
CA ASP A 13 -14.70 -2.68 -4.48
C ASP A 13 -14.43 -3.30 -3.10
N GLY A 14 -13.52 -4.27 -3.06
CA GLY A 14 -13.17 -5.02 -1.86
C GLY A 14 -14.15 -6.14 -1.48
N PHE A 15 -15.10 -6.44 -2.37
CA PHE A 15 -15.94 -7.62 -2.27
C PHE A 15 -15.10 -8.91 -2.27
N SER A 16 -15.44 -9.82 -1.37
CA SER A 16 -14.89 -11.17 -1.34
C SER A 16 -16.04 -12.11 -1.73
N PRO A 17 -15.91 -12.96 -2.76
CA PRO A 17 -17.00 -13.85 -3.23
C PRO A 17 -17.45 -14.83 -2.14
N MET A 18 -18.43 -15.71 -2.30
CA MET A 18 -18.69 -16.73 -1.26
C MET A 18 -17.64 -17.85 -1.30
N GLN A 19 -17.44 -18.51 -0.16
CA GLN A 19 -16.62 -19.72 -0.10
C GLN A 19 -17.35 -20.86 -0.85
N THR A 20 -16.64 -21.61 -1.68
CA THR A 20 -17.17 -22.80 -2.37
C THR A 20 -16.40 -24.04 -1.89
N ILE A 21 -16.89 -25.26 -2.20
CA ILE A 21 -16.27 -26.51 -1.73
C ILE A 21 -14.78 -26.61 -2.12
N ASN A 22 -14.41 -26.06 -3.28
CA ASN A 22 -13.03 -26.07 -3.80
C ASN A 22 -12.20 -24.85 -3.38
N ASN A 23 -12.78 -23.90 -2.65
CA ASN A 23 -12.11 -22.68 -2.21
C ASN A 23 -12.14 -22.64 -0.69
N VAL A 24 -11.01 -22.88 -0.03
CA VAL A 24 -10.94 -22.84 1.44
C VAL A 24 -10.54 -21.44 1.89
N ARG A 25 -11.34 -20.85 2.77
CA ARG A 25 -11.04 -19.56 3.38
C ARG A 25 -10.67 -19.72 4.83
N SER A 26 -9.45 -19.36 5.15
CA SER A 26 -8.95 -19.33 6.52
C SER A 26 -8.95 -17.91 7.08
N SER A 27 -8.78 -17.81 8.40
CA SER A 27 -8.53 -16.54 9.09
C SER A 27 -7.33 -15.78 8.54
N GLU A 28 -6.33 -16.49 8.00
CA GLU A 28 -5.14 -15.88 7.38
C GLU A 28 -5.48 -15.05 6.15
N GLN A 29 -6.44 -15.49 5.33
CA GLN A 29 -6.91 -14.72 4.17
C GLN A 29 -7.59 -13.43 4.62
N VAL A 30 -8.43 -13.51 5.66
CA VAL A 30 -9.10 -12.34 6.25
C VAL A 30 -8.09 -11.34 6.79
N MET A 31 -7.08 -11.82 7.52
CA MET A 31 -6.01 -10.98 8.06
C MET A 31 -5.16 -10.35 6.96
N SER A 32 -4.82 -11.11 5.92
CA SER A 32 -4.09 -10.60 4.75
C SER A 32 -4.88 -9.49 4.05
N ARG A 33 -6.19 -9.68 3.84
CA ARG A 33 -7.06 -8.66 3.26
C ARG A 33 -7.22 -7.43 4.15
N ARG A 34 -7.23 -7.60 5.47
CA ARG A 34 -7.24 -6.49 6.43
C ARG A 34 -5.96 -5.66 6.34
N VAL A 35 -4.80 -6.31 6.24
CA VAL A 35 -3.52 -5.63 6.03
C VAL A 35 -3.51 -4.87 4.71
N LEU A 36 -4.04 -5.44 3.63
CA LEU A 36 -4.14 -4.76 2.33
C LEU A 36 -5.05 -3.52 2.35
N ARG A 37 -6.19 -3.56 3.07
CA ARG A 37 -7.10 -2.40 3.15
C ARG A 37 -6.64 -1.32 4.12
N ASN A 38 -6.15 -1.73 5.28
CA ASN A 38 -5.92 -0.80 6.39
C ASN A 38 -4.45 -0.48 6.60
N GLY A 39 -3.56 -1.41 6.24
CA GLY A 39 -2.13 -1.31 6.52
C GLY A 39 -1.30 -0.83 5.34
N TRP A 40 -1.72 -1.10 4.10
CA TRP A 40 -0.99 -0.65 2.93
C TRP A 40 -1.28 0.82 2.63
N ASN A 41 -0.22 1.61 2.43
CA ASN A 41 -0.32 2.96 1.92
C ASN A 41 -0.68 2.91 0.42
N THR A 42 -1.98 2.73 0.12
CA THR A 42 -2.50 2.41 -1.22
C THR A 42 -2.10 3.42 -2.28
N GLY A 43 -2.05 4.71 -1.94
CA GLY A 43 -1.57 5.76 -2.85
C GLY A 43 -0.08 5.62 -3.21
N TYR A 44 0.73 5.08 -2.31
CA TYR A 44 2.16 4.85 -2.56
C TYR A 44 2.41 3.51 -3.25
N ALA A 45 1.45 2.58 -3.15
CA ALA A 45 1.49 1.27 -3.79
C ALA A 45 1.36 1.38 -5.32
N THR A 46 0.49 2.25 -5.83
CA THR A 46 0.20 2.47 -7.27
C THR A 46 1.41 2.98 -8.05
N GLY A 47 2.39 3.59 -7.37
CA GLY A 47 3.66 4.01 -7.96
C GLY A 47 3.70 5.46 -8.45
N SER A 48 2.61 6.21 -8.33
CA SER A 48 2.59 7.65 -8.57
C SER A 48 1.78 8.41 -7.53
N VAL A 49 2.33 9.49 -7.01
CA VAL A 49 1.65 10.38 -6.06
C VAL A 49 1.79 11.80 -6.58
N ASN A 50 0.65 12.49 -6.72
CA ASN A 50 0.61 13.87 -7.22
C ASN A 50 1.39 14.09 -8.54
N GLY A 51 1.22 13.16 -9.50
CA GLY A 51 1.89 13.20 -10.80
C GLY A 51 3.39 12.83 -10.79
N LYS A 52 3.96 12.49 -9.63
CA LYS A 52 5.37 12.07 -9.51
C LYS A 52 5.48 10.57 -9.38
N SER A 53 6.38 9.97 -10.16
CA SER A 53 6.70 8.56 -10.06
C SER A 53 7.51 8.26 -8.80
N ARG A 54 7.27 7.08 -8.24
CA ARG A 54 8.02 6.56 -7.11
C ARG A 54 9.47 6.30 -7.52
N VAL A 55 10.42 6.88 -6.78
CA VAL A 55 11.86 6.56 -6.93
C VAL A 55 12.21 5.35 -6.08
N VAL A 56 11.69 5.30 -4.85
CA VAL A 56 11.96 4.22 -3.90
C VAL A 56 11.37 2.87 -4.35
N THR A 57 11.94 1.77 -3.89
CA THR A 57 11.40 0.44 -4.21
C THR A 57 9.95 0.27 -3.70
N PRO A 58 9.11 -0.52 -4.41
CA PRO A 58 7.71 -0.74 -4.04
C PRO A 58 7.51 -1.24 -2.60
N PHE A 59 8.40 -2.13 -2.15
CA PHE A 59 8.40 -2.66 -0.78
C PHE A 59 8.55 -1.54 0.26
N ARG A 60 9.53 -0.66 0.05
CA ARG A 60 9.81 0.44 0.99
C ARG A 60 8.71 1.49 0.98
N ALA A 61 8.12 1.80 -0.17
CA ALA A 61 7.01 2.75 -0.26
C ALA A 61 5.76 2.27 0.48
N VAL A 62 5.39 0.99 0.31
CA VAL A 62 4.20 0.42 0.93
C VAL A 62 4.34 0.33 2.46
N ASN A 63 5.53 -0.02 2.94
CA ASN A 63 5.81 -0.18 4.37
C ASN A 63 6.34 1.10 5.05
N ASN A 64 6.31 2.25 4.37
CA ASN A 64 6.88 3.51 4.86
C ASN A 64 8.30 3.31 5.43
N LEU A 65 9.20 2.72 4.63
CA LEU A 65 10.63 2.51 4.96
C LEU A 65 11.56 3.43 4.17
N GLY A 66 11.02 4.49 3.57
CA GLY A 66 11.79 5.49 2.85
C GLY A 66 10.93 6.63 2.33
N ASP A 67 11.59 7.73 1.94
CA ASP A 67 10.94 8.83 1.24
C ASP A 67 10.56 8.40 -0.17
N PHE A 68 9.34 8.72 -0.59
CA PHE A 68 8.78 8.29 -1.88
C PHE A 68 9.60 8.82 -3.07
N LEU A 69 10.18 10.01 -2.92
CA LEU A 69 11.02 10.69 -3.92
C LEU A 69 12.54 10.60 -3.60
N GLU A 70 12.93 9.86 -2.56
CA GLU A 70 14.32 9.74 -2.09
C GLU A 70 15.04 11.09 -1.86
N ARG A 71 14.33 12.08 -1.32
CA ARG A 71 14.89 13.41 -1.07
C ARG A 71 15.87 13.39 0.10
N LYS A 72 16.99 14.09 -0.04
CA LYS A 72 18.04 14.18 0.99
C LYS A 72 17.67 15.20 2.06
N ASN A 73 17.75 14.80 3.33
CA ASN A 73 17.50 15.65 4.50
C ASN A 73 16.17 16.44 4.44
N TYR A 74 15.18 15.87 3.76
CA TYR A 74 13.91 16.53 3.54
C TYR A 74 13.00 16.39 4.75
N VAL A 75 12.44 17.50 5.19
CA VAL A 75 11.45 17.56 6.27
C VAL A 75 10.39 18.59 5.88
N CYS A 76 9.13 18.15 5.86
CA CYS A 76 7.98 19.00 5.60
C CYS A 76 6.79 18.48 6.39
N GLY A 77 6.35 19.24 7.40
CA GLY A 77 5.08 19.01 8.09
C GLY A 77 4.96 17.65 8.78
N GLY A 78 6.05 17.12 9.35
CA GLY A 78 6.03 15.85 10.08
C GLY A 78 5.13 15.88 11.33
N PRO A 79 4.69 14.71 11.83
CA PRO A 79 3.88 14.61 13.03
C PRO A 79 4.66 15.19 14.21
N ASN A 80 4.10 16.23 14.83
CA ASN A 80 4.61 16.74 16.08
C ASN A 80 4.08 15.87 17.22
N GLN A 81 4.96 15.37 18.08
CA GLN A 81 4.60 14.52 19.22
C GLN A 81 3.78 15.28 20.27
N VAL A 82 3.79 16.62 20.21
CA VAL A 82 3.11 17.52 21.16
C VAL A 82 2.09 18.39 20.43
N ASN A 83 0.85 18.39 20.92
CA ASN A 83 -0.25 19.15 20.34
C ASN A 83 -0.30 20.58 20.93
N ALA A 84 -0.25 21.59 20.08
CA ALA A 84 -0.31 23.00 20.48
C ALA A 84 -1.65 23.43 21.12
N SER A 85 -2.71 22.62 20.96
CA SER A 85 -4.04 22.86 21.53
C SER A 85 -4.14 22.53 23.02
N TYR A 86 -3.11 21.97 23.65
CA TYR A 86 -3.08 21.86 25.11
C TYR A 86 -2.88 23.25 25.77
N PRO A 87 -3.74 23.67 26.70
CA PRO A 87 -3.63 24.96 27.37
C PRO A 87 -2.24 25.15 28.00
N GLY A 88 -1.58 26.26 27.68
CA GLY A 88 -0.24 26.60 28.22
C GLY A 88 0.95 25.97 27.48
N TRP A 89 0.73 25.11 26.49
CA TRP A 89 1.82 24.45 25.74
C TRP A 89 2.23 25.19 24.46
N LYS A 90 1.37 26.06 23.93
CA LYS A 90 1.58 26.76 22.64
C LYS A 90 2.90 27.54 22.54
N SER A 91 3.39 28.13 23.63
CA SER A 91 4.66 28.88 23.65
C SER A 91 5.89 28.01 23.96
N ARG A 92 5.69 26.78 24.43
CA ARG A 92 6.75 25.84 24.82
C ARG A 92 7.05 24.79 23.76
N ILE A 93 6.19 24.70 22.74
CA ILE A 93 6.35 23.79 21.62
C ILE A 93 7.14 24.52 20.53
N GLY A 94 8.27 23.93 20.12
CA GLY A 94 9.07 24.43 19.00
C GLY A 94 8.29 24.40 17.69
N SER A 95 8.65 25.28 16.75
CA SER A 95 8.09 25.27 15.40
C SER A 95 8.57 24.04 14.62
N ILE A 96 7.71 23.50 13.77
CA ILE A 96 8.08 22.45 12.83
C ILE A 96 8.84 23.11 11.68
N ILE A 97 10.00 22.55 11.32
CA ILE A 97 10.69 22.93 10.08
C ILE A 97 9.86 22.40 8.91
N SER A 98 9.20 23.29 8.17
CA SER A 98 8.39 22.98 7.01
C SER A 98 9.07 23.42 5.71
N GLN A 99 10.15 22.73 5.34
CA GLN A 99 10.84 22.99 4.07
C GLN A 99 10.17 22.20 2.94
N CYS A 100 8.93 22.58 2.63
CA CYS A 100 8.13 21.89 1.62
C CYS A 100 8.58 22.28 0.21
N ASP A 101 8.80 21.28 -0.64
CA ASP A 101 9.34 21.44 -2.00
C ASP A 101 8.25 21.69 -3.07
N GLY A 102 7.02 22.00 -2.64
CA GLY A 102 5.87 22.24 -3.53
C GLY A 102 5.35 20.99 -4.26
N THR A 103 5.90 19.81 -3.95
CA THR A 103 5.61 18.58 -4.72
C THR A 103 4.31 17.90 -4.32
N GLY A 104 3.71 18.30 -3.19
CA GLY A 104 2.53 17.66 -2.61
C GLY A 104 2.75 16.22 -2.15
N VAL A 105 3.99 15.70 -2.19
CA VAL A 105 4.35 14.39 -1.65
C VAL A 105 4.85 14.59 -0.21
N PRO A 106 4.14 14.07 0.81
CA PRO A 106 4.52 14.30 2.19
C PRO A 106 5.89 13.67 2.49
N SER A 107 6.59 14.28 3.45
CA SER A 107 7.89 13.77 3.91
C SER A 107 7.71 12.40 4.55
N SER A 108 8.65 11.49 4.34
CA SER A 108 8.74 10.32 5.19
C SER A 108 9.21 10.71 6.59
N THR A 109 8.60 10.10 7.60
CA THR A 109 8.84 10.35 9.02
C THR A 109 9.53 9.17 9.70
N CYS A 110 9.79 8.11 8.92
CA CYS A 110 10.41 6.89 9.39
C CYS A 110 11.93 6.96 9.26
N ASN A 111 12.60 5.92 9.77
CA ASN A 111 14.01 5.70 9.48
C ASN A 111 14.19 5.17 8.05
N VAL A 112 14.61 6.04 7.14
CA VAL A 112 14.92 5.71 5.74
C VAL A 112 16.09 4.71 5.61
N LYS A 113 16.90 4.50 6.65
CA LYS A 113 17.99 3.51 6.68
C LYS A 113 17.59 2.18 7.31
N PHE A 114 16.32 2.00 7.67
CA PHE A 114 15.86 0.73 8.23
C PHE A 114 16.07 -0.42 7.23
N VAL A 115 16.62 -1.52 7.73
CA VAL A 115 16.82 -2.76 7.00
C VAL A 115 15.78 -3.74 7.53
N ALA A 116 14.80 -4.08 6.69
CA ALA A 116 13.81 -5.09 7.02
C ALA A 116 14.43 -6.50 6.94
N ASP A 117 13.88 -7.41 7.72
CA ASP A 117 14.28 -8.81 7.65
C ASP A 117 13.71 -9.47 6.38
N SER A 118 14.17 -10.69 6.09
CA SER A 118 13.68 -11.43 4.92
C SER A 118 12.21 -11.82 5.05
N SER A 119 11.69 -12.00 6.27
CA SER A 119 10.31 -12.44 6.47
C SER A 119 9.31 -11.35 6.08
N ASP A 120 9.61 -10.08 6.34
CA ASP A 120 8.79 -8.95 5.91
C ASP A 120 8.73 -8.83 4.39
N TYR A 121 9.85 -9.08 3.69
CA TYR A 121 9.86 -9.07 2.23
C TYR A 121 9.04 -10.22 1.64
N ILE A 122 9.14 -11.43 2.21
CA ILE A 122 8.33 -12.59 1.80
C ILE A 122 6.84 -12.28 2.02
N LYS A 123 6.48 -11.72 3.17
CA LYS A 123 5.12 -11.29 3.48
C LYS A 123 4.62 -10.24 2.49
N TYR A 124 5.43 -9.23 2.17
CA TYR A 124 5.11 -8.24 1.16
C TYR A 124 4.83 -8.87 -0.21
N ARG A 125 5.68 -9.81 -0.66
CA ARG A 125 5.50 -10.49 -1.95
C ARG A 125 4.18 -11.27 -1.99
N LYS A 126 3.84 -12.00 -0.92
CA LYS A 126 2.56 -12.71 -0.78
C LYS A 126 1.36 -11.77 -0.79
N LEU A 127 1.45 -10.66 -0.08
CA LEU A 127 0.40 -9.64 -0.05
C LEU A 127 0.25 -8.94 -1.40
N LYS A 128 1.35 -8.68 -2.11
CA LYS A 128 1.34 -8.09 -3.45
C LYS A 128 0.60 -8.99 -4.46
N SER A 129 0.87 -10.29 -4.46
CA SER A 129 0.13 -11.22 -5.30
C SER A 129 -1.36 -11.25 -4.94
N ALA A 130 -1.69 -11.26 -3.65
CA ALA A 130 -3.08 -11.18 -3.20
C ALA A 130 -3.76 -9.84 -3.58
N ASN A 131 -3.01 -8.75 -3.66
CA ASN A 131 -3.53 -7.44 -4.06
C ASN A 131 -3.93 -7.40 -5.55
N HIS A 132 -3.19 -8.09 -6.42
CA HIS A 132 -3.54 -8.18 -7.85
C HIS A 132 -4.87 -8.89 -8.08
N LEU A 133 -5.21 -9.85 -7.22
CA LEU A 133 -6.45 -10.63 -7.27
C LEU A 133 -7.47 -10.17 -6.23
N TYR A 134 -7.29 -8.98 -5.63
CA TYR A 134 -8.03 -8.58 -4.44
C TYR A 134 -9.55 -8.54 -4.63
N ASN A 135 -9.96 -8.15 -5.83
CA ASN A 135 -11.35 -8.00 -6.24
C ASN A 135 -11.79 -9.09 -7.23
N ASP A 136 -10.94 -10.09 -7.51
CA ASP A 136 -11.28 -11.17 -8.42
C ASP A 136 -12.35 -12.08 -7.81
N LEU A 137 -13.55 -12.10 -8.41
CA LEU A 137 -14.64 -12.99 -8.02
C LEU A 137 -14.30 -14.47 -8.17
N LYS A 138 -13.38 -14.80 -9.07
CA LYS A 138 -13.10 -16.19 -9.46
C LYS A 138 -12.00 -16.80 -8.60
N ASN A 139 -11.31 -15.99 -7.79
CA ASN A 139 -10.17 -16.39 -6.97
C ASN A 139 -9.15 -17.24 -7.74
N GLY A 140 -8.88 -16.90 -9.01
CA GLY A 140 -8.01 -17.68 -9.89
C GLY A 140 -8.63 -18.89 -10.60
N GLY A 141 -9.97 -19.01 -10.62
CA GLY A 141 -10.70 -20.04 -11.39
C GLY A 141 -10.72 -19.81 -12.91
N ASP A 142 -10.81 -20.90 -13.68
CA ASP A 142 -10.61 -21.02 -15.11
C ASP A 142 -11.90 -20.86 -15.95
N GLN A 143 -12.38 -19.63 -16.13
CA GLN A 143 -13.35 -19.35 -17.21
C GLN A 143 -12.71 -18.62 -18.40
N SER A 144 -11.39 -18.43 -18.38
CA SER A 144 -10.65 -17.65 -19.37
C SER A 144 -9.18 -18.07 -19.50
N ASN A 145 -8.89 -19.38 -19.50
CA ASN A 145 -7.56 -19.93 -19.78
C ASN A 145 -6.42 -19.43 -18.87
N ALA A 146 -6.65 -19.21 -17.57
CA ALA A 146 -5.63 -18.70 -16.64
C ALA A 146 -4.38 -19.61 -16.58
N SER A 147 -4.56 -20.94 -16.61
CA SER A 147 -3.49 -21.93 -16.71
C SER A 147 -2.67 -21.83 -18.00
N TYR A 148 -3.28 -21.37 -19.10
CA TYR A 148 -2.60 -21.15 -20.38
C TYR A 148 -1.67 -19.94 -20.34
N VAL A 149 -2.08 -18.84 -19.67
CA VAL A 149 -1.30 -17.59 -19.62
C VAL A 149 0.00 -17.76 -18.84
N ASP A 150 -0.03 -18.43 -17.68
CA ASP A 150 1.18 -18.69 -16.90
C ASP A 150 2.13 -19.71 -17.56
N VAL A 151 1.58 -20.74 -18.22
CA VAL A 151 2.38 -21.69 -19.01
C VAL A 151 3.07 -21.00 -20.20
N MET A 152 2.38 -20.07 -20.88
CA MET A 152 2.97 -19.28 -21.97
C MET A 152 4.07 -18.32 -21.48
N ARG A 153 4.03 -17.90 -20.22
CA ARG A 153 5.05 -17.03 -19.61
C ARG A 153 6.32 -17.77 -19.19
N ALA A 154 6.17 -19.05 -18.83
CA ALA A 154 7.29 -19.94 -18.45
C ALA A 154 7.97 -20.60 -19.66
N ARG A 155 7.26 -20.75 -20.78
CA ARG A 155 7.76 -21.37 -22.02
C ARG A 155 8.35 -20.37 -23.03
N ARG A 156 8.58 -19.13 -22.61
CA ARG A 156 9.16 -18.09 -23.45
C ARG A 156 10.62 -17.85 -23.14
#